data_AF-A0A1S2MG84-F1
#
_entry.id   AF-A0A1S2MG84-F1
#
_cell.length_a   1.000
_cell.length_b   1.000
_cell.length_c   1.000
_cell.angle_alpha   90.00
_cell.angle_beta   90.00
_cell.angle_gamma   90.00
#
_symmetry.space_group_name_H-M   'P 1'
#
loop_
_entity.id
_entity.type
_entity.pdbx_description
1 polymer ?
#
loop_
_entity_poly.entity_id
_entity_poly.type
_entity_poly.pdbx_seq_one_letter_code
_entity_poly.pdbx_strand_id
1 'polypeptide(L)'
;MSKTTSKKYFIKLLILLLGAFIIYSIYIHLEYRNYINQSIDRNYDSFWSISHKGSNLADRLEDFIQLPIEKEDISEVKSELYNNWRIVNGESRSILSDLSAISTLHMGDSSSDWGLLRYSLFRIDYFISGMTDKFLEHYSYVISIEEKQKMEAVITVFRTISEENDNELVDIEIILQSIKEPMLIIDHNYSGTLERIGKKD
;
A
#
# COMPACT_ATOMS: atom_id res chain seq x y z
N MET A 1 39.61 -31.32 50.90
CA MET A 1 38.71 -30.17 51.10
C MET A 1 38.59 -29.21 49.90
N SER A 2 39.20 -29.44 48.72
CA SER A 2 39.12 -28.51 47.57
C SER A 2 38.05 -28.84 46.51
N LYS A 3 37.70 -30.13 46.30
CA LYS A 3 36.71 -30.55 45.29
C LYS A 3 35.27 -30.12 45.62
N THR A 4 34.86 -30.23 46.87
CA THR A 4 33.48 -29.95 47.31
C THR A 4 33.15 -28.46 47.23
N THR A 5 34.10 -27.60 47.60
CA THR A 5 34.00 -26.14 47.52
C THR A 5 33.99 -25.68 46.06
N SER A 6 34.87 -26.24 45.22
CA SER A 6 34.91 -25.96 43.78
C SER A 6 33.58 -26.30 43.08
N LYS A 7 32.99 -27.47 43.39
CA LYS A 7 31.66 -27.86 42.86
C LYS A 7 30.55 -26.88 43.26
N LYS A 8 30.59 -26.35 44.50
CA LYS A 8 29.62 -25.36 44.98
C LYS A 8 29.75 -24.01 44.25
N TYR A 9 30.97 -23.54 44.00
CA TYR A 9 31.21 -22.33 43.21
C TYR A 9 30.83 -22.50 41.75
N PHE A 10 31.10 -23.67 41.17
CA PHE A 10 30.67 -24.01 39.81
C PHE A 10 29.14 -24.00 39.65
N ILE A 11 28.40 -24.60 40.59
CA ILE A 11 26.92 -24.56 40.58
C ILE A 11 26.40 -23.12 40.69
N LYS A 12 26.98 -22.31 41.58
CA LYS A 12 26.62 -20.89 41.72
C LYS A 12 26.87 -20.10 40.43
N LEU A 13 28.01 -20.34 39.77
CA LEU A 13 28.32 -19.74 38.47
C LEU A 13 27.29 -20.14 37.41
N LEU A 14 26.91 -21.42 37.37
CA LEU A 14 25.94 -21.94 36.40
C LEU A 14 24.54 -21.32 36.63
N ILE A 15 24.11 -21.17 37.88
CA ILE A 15 22.87 -20.47 38.23
C ILE A 15 22.93 -19.00 37.77
N LEU A 16 24.05 -18.32 37.98
CA LEU A 16 24.23 -16.93 37.56
C LEU A 16 24.19 -16.79 36.03
N LEU A 17 24.87 -17.68 35.30
CA LEU A 17 24.83 -17.72 33.84
C LEU A 17 23.43 -18.01 33.32
N LEU A 18 22.70 -18.92 33.96
CA LEU A 18 21.32 -19.24 33.60
C LEU A 18 20.39 -18.03 33.84
N GLY A 19 20.56 -17.33 34.98
CA GLY A 19 19.85 -16.08 35.25
C GLY A 19 20.15 -14.99 34.23
N ALA A 20 21.43 -14.78 33.89
CA ALA A 20 21.85 -13.83 32.88
C ALA A 20 21.28 -14.17 31.49
N PHE A 21 21.30 -15.46 31.12
CA PHE A 21 20.71 -15.94 29.86
C PHE A 21 19.20 -15.69 29.82
N ILE A 22 18.47 -15.97 30.89
CA ILE A 22 17.01 -15.73 30.97
C ILE A 22 16.71 -14.23 30.83
N ILE A 23 17.42 -13.38 31.57
CA ILE A 23 17.23 -11.91 31.49
C ILE A 23 17.50 -11.41 30.08
N TYR A 24 18.62 -11.84 29.47
CA TYR A 24 18.97 -11.46 28.11
C TYR A 24 17.93 -11.97 27.09
N SER A 25 17.45 -13.20 27.23
CA SER A 25 16.42 -13.76 26.37
C SER A 25 15.11 -12.99 26.47
N ILE A 26 14.69 -12.56 27.67
CA ILE A 26 13.51 -11.73 27.86
C ILE A 26 13.71 -10.37 27.19
N TYR A 27 14.88 -9.74 27.37
CA TYR A 27 15.22 -8.47 26.75
C TYR A 27 15.11 -8.53 25.22
N ILE A 28 15.76 -9.52 24.59
CA ILE A 28 15.71 -9.70 23.13
C ILE A 28 14.29 -9.96 22.64
N HIS A 29 13.50 -10.74 23.38
CA HIS A 29 12.11 -11.00 23.01
C HIS A 29 11.25 -9.73 23.04
N LEU A 30 11.44 -8.88 24.05
CA LEU A 30 10.75 -7.58 24.15
C LEU A 30 11.19 -6.63 23.04
N GLU A 31 12.48 -6.54 22.75
CA GLU A 31 13.01 -5.70 21.66
C GLU A 31 12.46 -6.15 20.30
N TYR A 32 12.44 -7.46 20.03
CA TYR A 32 11.89 -8.01 18.81
C TYR A 32 10.39 -7.74 18.67
N ARG A 33 9.63 -7.87 19.77
CA ARG A 33 8.20 -7.53 19.78
C ARG A 33 7.98 -6.04 19.50
N ASN A 34 8.79 -5.16 20.09
CA ASN A 34 8.71 -3.72 19.79
C ASN A 34 9.02 -3.42 18.32
N TYR A 35 10.02 -4.09 17.75
CA TYR A 35 10.34 -3.97 16.33
C TYR A 35 9.16 -4.40 15.44
N ILE A 36 8.51 -5.52 15.76
CA ILE A 36 7.30 -5.98 15.07
C ILE A 36 6.20 -4.92 15.13
N ASN A 37 5.88 -4.41 16.33
CA ASN A 37 4.85 -3.40 16.49
C ASN A 37 5.18 -2.13 15.69
N GLN A 38 6.42 -1.64 15.75
CA GLN A 38 6.84 -0.49 14.94
C GLN A 38 6.72 -0.76 13.43
N SER A 39 6.97 -1.98 12.97
CA SER A 39 6.78 -2.35 11.57
C SER A 39 5.30 -2.34 11.17
N ILE A 40 4.42 -2.76 12.07
CA ILE A 40 2.96 -2.73 11.86
C ILE A 40 2.48 -1.28 11.84
N ASP A 41 2.87 -0.47 12.82
CA ASP A 41 2.51 0.95 12.91
C ASP A 41 2.93 1.72 11.65
N ARG A 42 4.16 1.48 11.16
CA ARG A 42 4.64 2.07 9.90
C ARG A 42 3.79 1.71 8.68
N ASN A 43 3.23 0.50 8.62
CA ASN A 43 2.34 0.14 7.51
C ASN A 43 1.06 0.97 7.55
N TYR A 44 0.50 1.19 8.73
CA TYR A 44 -0.68 2.03 8.91
C TYR A 44 -0.38 3.52 8.64
N ASP A 45 0.79 4.02 9.06
CA ASP A 45 1.23 5.38 8.71
C ASP A 45 1.35 5.56 7.19
N SER A 46 1.98 4.59 6.51
CA SER A 46 2.08 4.58 5.04
C SER A 46 0.70 4.48 4.40
N PHE A 47 -0.19 3.64 4.92
CA PHE A 47 -1.55 3.50 4.40
C PHE A 47 -2.37 4.78 4.54
N TRP A 48 -2.31 5.44 5.70
CA TRP A 48 -2.94 6.73 5.93
C TRP A 48 -2.45 7.79 4.92
N SER A 49 -1.13 7.83 4.70
CA SER A 49 -0.52 8.71 3.71
C SER A 49 -0.99 8.41 2.28
N ILE A 50 -1.05 7.13 1.91
CA ILE A 50 -1.59 6.67 0.62
C ILE A 50 -3.04 7.09 0.46
N SER A 51 -3.85 6.94 1.50
CA SER A 51 -5.26 7.31 1.50
C SER A 51 -5.45 8.80 1.16
N HIS A 52 -4.72 9.68 1.83
CA HIS A 52 -4.80 11.12 1.60
C HIS A 52 -4.36 11.52 0.18
N LYS A 53 -3.21 11.01 -0.26
CA LYS A 53 -2.68 11.25 -1.62
C LYS A 53 -3.58 10.66 -2.69
N GLY A 54 -4.16 9.49 -2.42
CA GLY A 54 -5.12 8.80 -3.26
C GLY A 54 -6.39 9.62 -3.48
N SER A 55 -6.93 10.24 -2.42
CA SER A 55 -8.08 11.14 -2.57
C SER A 55 -7.75 12.33 -3.48
N ASN A 56 -6.60 12.97 -3.29
CA ASN A 56 -6.18 14.07 -4.17
C ASN A 56 -5.98 13.61 -5.61
N LEU A 57 -5.42 12.42 -5.83
CA LEU A 57 -5.28 11.82 -7.15
C LEU A 57 -6.66 11.61 -7.79
N ALA A 58 -7.63 11.08 -7.03
CA ALA A 58 -8.98 10.85 -7.49
C ALA A 58 -9.68 12.16 -7.90
N ASP A 59 -9.57 13.23 -7.11
CA ASP A 59 -10.09 14.56 -7.45
C ASP A 59 -9.54 15.03 -8.80
N ARG A 60 -8.21 14.92 -8.99
CA ARG A 60 -7.55 15.38 -10.22
C ARG A 60 -7.85 14.51 -11.43
N LEU A 61 -8.06 13.22 -11.22
CA LEU A 61 -8.43 12.31 -12.30
C LEU A 61 -9.88 12.55 -12.72
N GLU A 62 -10.77 12.87 -11.77
CA GLU A 62 -12.15 13.29 -12.03
C GLU A 62 -12.20 14.59 -12.84
N ASP A 63 -11.44 15.62 -12.45
CA ASP A 63 -11.28 16.85 -13.22
C ASP A 63 -10.81 16.53 -14.66
N PHE A 64 -9.79 15.68 -14.79
CA PHE A 64 -9.19 15.34 -16.07
C PHE A 64 -10.16 14.66 -17.05
N ILE A 65 -10.97 13.70 -16.59
CA ILE A 65 -11.92 12.97 -17.45
C ILE A 65 -13.14 13.81 -17.87
N GLN A 66 -13.41 14.91 -17.17
CA GLN A 66 -14.48 15.85 -17.49
C GLN A 66 -14.07 16.90 -18.52
N LEU A 67 -12.77 17.10 -18.74
CA LEU A 67 -12.27 18.05 -19.74
C LEU A 67 -12.67 17.62 -21.16
N PRO A 68 -13.07 18.58 -22.03
CA PRO A 68 -13.50 18.28 -23.38
C PRO A 68 -12.30 17.90 -24.27
N ILE A 69 -11.94 16.62 -24.28
CA ILE A 69 -10.82 16.06 -25.06
C ILE A 69 -10.97 16.33 -26.57
N GLU A 70 -12.20 16.40 -27.07
CA GLU A 70 -12.51 16.77 -28.47
C GLU A 70 -12.01 18.18 -28.86
N LYS A 71 -11.63 19.00 -27.88
CA LYS A 71 -11.07 20.35 -28.04
C LYS A 71 -9.59 20.42 -27.67
N GLU A 72 -8.85 19.31 -27.73
CA GLU A 72 -7.42 19.24 -27.40
C GLU A 72 -6.56 20.25 -28.18
N ASP A 73 -6.96 20.65 -29.39
CA ASP A 73 -6.24 21.64 -30.20
C ASP A 73 -6.36 23.08 -29.64
N ILE A 74 -7.27 23.32 -28.69
CA ILE A 74 -7.37 24.59 -27.98
C ILE A 74 -6.26 24.65 -26.92
N SER A 75 -5.32 25.58 -27.11
CA SER A 75 -4.13 25.73 -26.24
C SER A 75 -4.43 25.79 -24.75
N GLU A 76 -5.56 26.38 -24.35
CA GLU A 76 -5.98 26.48 -22.95
C GLU A 76 -6.37 25.11 -22.37
N VAL A 77 -7.24 24.37 -23.08
CA VAL A 77 -7.67 23.01 -22.72
C VAL A 77 -6.46 22.06 -22.67
N LYS A 78 -5.56 22.16 -23.64
CA LYS A 78 -4.32 21.36 -23.66
C LYS A 78 -3.42 21.64 -22.45
N SER A 79 -3.29 22.90 -22.05
CA SER A 79 -2.52 23.27 -20.86
C SER A 79 -3.17 22.73 -19.59
N GLU A 80 -4.49 22.73 -19.52
CA GLU A 80 -5.24 22.23 -18.36
C GLU A 80 -5.13 20.70 -18.24
N LEU A 81 -5.26 19.97 -19.35
CA LEU A 81 -5.01 18.53 -19.43
C LEU A 81 -3.59 18.18 -18.96
N TYR A 82 -2.58 18.91 -19.47
CA TYR A 82 -1.18 18.71 -19.07
C TYR A 82 -0.97 18.96 -17.57
N ASN A 83 -1.49 20.07 -17.05
CA ASN A 83 -1.31 20.46 -15.66
C ASN A 83 -2.00 19.48 -14.70
N ASN A 84 -3.23 19.07 -15.01
CA ASN A 84 -3.94 18.05 -14.21
C ASN A 84 -3.18 16.73 -14.19
N TRP A 85 -2.75 16.25 -15.36
CA TRP A 85 -2.05 14.97 -15.42
C TRP A 85 -0.69 15.00 -14.70
N ARG A 86 0.02 16.13 -14.74
CA ARG A 86 1.26 16.29 -13.97
C ARG A 86 1.02 16.12 -12.46
N ILE A 87 -0.12 16.59 -11.94
CA ILE A 87 -0.48 16.41 -10.52
C ILE A 87 -0.81 14.93 -10.26
N VAL A 88 -1.63 14.29 -11.10
CA VAL A 88 -1.94 12.85 -11.01
C VAL A 88 -0.66 12.00 -10.93
N ASN A 89 0.31 12.24 -11.82
CA ASN A 89 1.59 11.55 -11.81
C ASN A 89 2.41 11.84 -10.54
N GLY A 90 2.38 13.09 -10.04
CA GLY A 90 3.04 13.46 -8.79
C GLY A 90 2.48 12.71 -7.57
N GLU A 91 1.17 12.62 -7.47
CA GLU A 91 0.50 11.85 -6.41
C GLU A 91 0.78 10.35 -6.54
N SER A 92 0.70 9.79 -7.76
CA SER A 92 1.01 8.36 -8.01
C SER A 92 2.42 7.99 -7.54
N ARG A 93 3.42 8.83 -7.86
CA ARG A 93 4.81 8.60 -7.41
C ARG A 93 4.95 8.68 -5.88
N SER A 94 4.19 9.57 -5.25
CA SER A 94 4.20 9.70 -3.79
C SER A 94 3.55 8.49 -3.12
N ILE A 95 2.44 7.99 -3.67
CA ILE A 95 1.79 6.74 -3.25
C ILE A 95 2.75 5.55 -3.43
N LEU A 96 3.43 5.45 -4.58
CA LEU A 96 4.39 4.38 -4.86
C LEU A 96 5.55 4.35 -3.84
N SER A 97 6.02 5.52 -3.41
CA SER A 97 7.04 5.64 -2.38
C SER A 97 6.57 5.04 -1.04
N ASP A 98 5.36 5.40 -0.60
CA ASP A 98 4.77 4.88 0.65
C ASP A 98 4.49 3.37 0.54
N LEU A 99 3.99 2.94 -0.63
CA LEU A 99 3.71 1.54 -0.94
C LEU A 99 4.96 0.65 -0.87
N SER A 100 6.10 1.21 -1.27
CA SER A 100 7.40 0.54 -1.19
C SER A 100 7.89 0.37 0.26
N ALA A 101 7.41 1.22 1.19
CA ALA A 101 7.72 1.13 2.60
C ALA A 101 6.86 0.11 3.36
N ILE A 102 5.72 -0.32 2.82
CA ILE A 102 4.84 -1.33 3.44
C ILE A 102 5.52 -2.71 3.45
N SER A 103 5.54 -3.37 4.60
CA SER A 103 6.08 -4.71 4.80
C SER A 103 5.02 -5.71 5.28
N THR A 104 4.82 -6.80 4.54
CA THR A 104 3.84 -7.84 4.90
C THR A 104 4.38 -8.88 5.89
N LEU A 105 5.70 -8.86 6.17
CA LEU A 105 6.42 -9.91 6.90
C LEU A 105 5.92 -10.10 8.33
N HIS A 106 5.52 -9.02 9.00
CA HIS A 106 5.18 -9.01 10.42
C HIS A 106 3.68 -8.83 10.68
N MET A 107 2.85 -8.95 9.65
CA MET A 107 1.40 -8.71 9.74
C MET A 107 0.59 -9.92 10.25
N GLY A 108 1.23 -11.04 10.58
CA GLY A 108 0.54 -12.24 11.06
C GLY A 108 -0.52 -12.72 10.07
N ASP A 109 -1.74 -12.95 10.57
CA ASP A 109 -2.87 -13.46 9.78
C ASP A 109 -3.31 -12.47 8.69
N SER A 110 -3.08 -11.16 8.87
CA SER A 110 -3.42 -10.14 7.87
C SER A 110 -2.38 -10.01 6.75
N SER A 111 -1.30 -10.80 6.75
CA SER A 111 -0.21 -10.70 5.77
C SER A 111 -0.68 -10.86 4.32
N SER A 112 -1.63 -11.77 4.07
CA SER A 112 -2.25 -11.95 2.73
C SER A 112 -2.98 -10.70 2.26
N ASP A 113 -3.64 -10.02 3.18
CA ASP A 113 -4.54 -8.91 2.89
C ASP A 113 -3.74 -7.66 2.57
N TRP A 114 -2.75 -7.37 3.41
CA TRP A 114 -1.73 -6.37 3.09
C TRP A 114 -1.00 -6.69 1.79
N GLY A 115 -0.73 -7.96 1.50
CA GLY A 115 -0.17 -8.39 0.22
C GLY A 115 -1.07 -8.07 -0.97
N LEU A 116 -2.37 -8.35 -0.87
CA LEU A 116 -3.35 -8.07 -1.91
C LEU A 116 -3.57 -6.57 -2.11
N LEU A 117 -3.63 -5.80 -1.02
CA LEU A 117 -3.74 -4.35 -1.09
C LEU A 117 -2.54 -3.77 -1.82
N ARG A 118 -1.33 -4.22 -1.46
CA ARG A 118 -0.11 -3.77 -2.15
C ARG A 118 -0.15 -4.10 -3.64
N TYR A 119 -0.52 -5.33 -3.97
CA TYR A 119 -0.68 -5.76 -5.37
C TYR A 119 -1.65 -4.85 -6.12
N SER A 120 -2.82 -4.57 -5.53
CA SER A 120 -3.86 -3.71 -6.13
C SER A 120 -3.34 -2.32 -6.45
N LEU A 121 -2.67 -1.68 -5.48
CA LEU A 121 -2.10 -0.34 -5.65
C LEU A 121 -0.96 -0.32 -6.68
N PHE A 122 -0.14 -1.37 -6.77
CA PHE A 122 0.87 -1.49 -7.85
C PHE A 122 0.23 -1.61 -9.23
N ARG A 123 -0.94 -2.26 -9.36
CA ARG A 123 -1.64 -2.34 -10.65
C ARG A 123 -2.21 -0.99 -11.08
N ILE A 124 -2.68 -0.19 -10.13
CA ILE A 124 -3.10 1.20 -10.36
C ILE A 124 -1.90 2.03 -10.83
N ASP A 125 -0.77 1.97 -10.12
CA ASP A 125 0.45 2.70 -10.49
C ASP A 125 0.93 2.32 -11.90
N TYR A 126 0.92 1.03 -12.24
CA TYR A 126 1.26 0.58 -13.60
C TYR A 126 0.36 1.20 -14.67
N PHE A 127 -0.95 1.25 -14.43
CA PHE A 127 -1.89 1.89 -15.33
C PHE A 127 -1.62 3.41 -15.47
N ILE A 128 -1.46 4.13 -14.36
CA ILE A 128 -1.16 5.57 -14.37
C ILE A 128 0.18 5.86 -15.07
N SER A 129 1.20 5.02 -14.87
CA SER A 129 2.48 5.14 -15.55
C SER A 129 2.32 4.97 -17.07
N GLY A 130 1.51 4.01 -17.53
CA GLY A 130 1.23 3.83 -18.96
C GLY A 130 0.50 5.03 -19.57
N MET A 131 -0.47 5.59 -18.85
CA MET A 131 -1.16 6.81 -19.28
C MET A 131 -0.25 8.04 -19.25
N THR A 132 0.72 8.09 -18.32
CA THR A 132 1.71 9.18 -18.23
C THR A 132 2.63 9.23 -19.44
N ASP A 133 3.10 8.09 -19.93
CA ASP A 133 3.85 8.00 -21.18
C ASP A 133 3.05 8.58 -22.36
N LYS A 134 1.78 8.19 -22.47
CA LYS A 134 0.87 8.71 -23.50
C LYS A 134 0.63 10.22 -23.40
N PHE A 135 0.35 10.74 -22.21
CA PHE A 135 -0.09 12.13 -22.02
C PHE A 135 1.06 13.13 -21.93
N LEU A 136 2.14 12.80 -21.23
CA LEU A 136 3.24 13.75 -20.99
C LEU A 136 4.40 13.56 -21.97
N GLU A 137 4.67 12.34 -22.42
CA GLU A 137 5.77 12.09 -23.36
C GLU A 137 5.31 12.24 -24.81
N HIS A 138 4.14 11.67 -25.14
CA HIS A 138 3.57 11.72 -26.48
C HIS A 138 2.56 12.86 -26.71
N TYR A 139 2.20 13.62 -25.66
CA TYR A 139 1.26 14.75 -25.74
C TYR A 139 -0.08 14.40 -26.41
N SER A 140 -0.57 13.17 -26.21
CA SER A 140 -1.78 12.64 -26.86
C SER A 140 -2.87 12.41 -25.82
N TYR A 141 -3.83 13.34 -25.73
CA TYR A 141 -4.87 13.29 -24.68
C TYR A 141 -6.12 12.52 -25.08
N VAL A 142 -6.17 11.93 -26.27
CA VAL A 142 -7.28 11.09 -26.71
C VAL A 142 -7.43 9.86 -25.80
N ILE A 143 -8.60 9.68 -25.18
CA ILE A 143 -8.88 8.56 -24.28
C ILE A 143 -9.92 7.64 -24.92
N SER A 144 -9.63 6.34 -24.93
CA SER A 144 -10.59 5.31 -25.32
C SER A 144 -11.64 5.06 -24.22
N ILE A 145 -12.74 4.41 -24.58
CA ILE A 145 -13.79 4.04 -23.61
C ILE A 145 -13.22 3.15 -22.51
N GLU A 146 -12.33 2.20 -22.85
CA GLU A 146 -11.70 1.30 -21.88
C GLU A 146 -10.77 2.06 -20.92
N GLU A 147 -9.94 2.97 -21.43
CA GLU A 147 -9.05 3.78 -20.58
C GLU A 147 -9.87 4.67 -19.63
N LYS A 148 -10.97 5.26 -20.11
CA LYS A 148 -11.87 6.06 -19.27
C LYS A 148 -12.50 5.22 -18.16
N GLN A 149 -13.00 4.03 -18.48
CA GLN A 149 -13.54 3.09 -17.48
C GLN A 149 -12.51 2.71 -16.43
N LYS A 150 -11.24 2.50 -16.82
CA LYS A 150 -10.16 2.23 -15.86
C LYS A 150 -9.85 3.45 -14.98
N MET A 151 -9.89 4.67 -15.52
CA MET A 151 -9.74 5.89 -14.71
C MET A 151 -10.86 6.03 -13.69
N GLU A 152 -12.12 5.81 -14.08
CA GLU A 152 -13.28 5.81 -13.19
C GLU A 152 -13.16 4.73 -12.09
N ALA A 153 -12.65 3.55 -12.43
CA ALA A 153 -12.35 2.51 -11.46
C ALA A 153 -11.25 2.94 -10.48
N VAL A 154 -10.18 3.58 -10.94
CA VAL A 154 -9.11 4.12 -10.06
C VAL A 154 -9.66 5.16 -9.09
N ILE A 155 -10.49 6.08 -9.58
CA ILE A 155 -11.19 7.07 -8.74
C ILE A 155 -11.97 6.34 -7.65
N THR A 156 -12.77 5.34 -8.03
CA THR A 156 -13.58 4.55 -7.10
C THR A 156 -12.70 3.90 -6.03
N VAL A 157 -11.59 3.24 -6.40
CA VAL A 157 -10.68 2.60 -5.44
C VAL A 157 -10.17 3.59 -4.40
N PHE A 158 -9.67 4.75 -4.83
CA PHE A 158 -9.09 5.71 -3.89
C PHE A 158 -10.14 6.42 -3.04
N ARG A 159 -11.35 6.65 -3.55
CA ARG A 159 -12.46 7.16 -2.75
C ARG A 159 -12.86 6.17 -1.66
N THR A 160 -13.02 4.90 -2.01
CA THR A 160 -13.34 3.83 -1.05
C THR A 160 -12.24 3.69 0.00
N ILE A 161 -10.97 3.73 -0.39
CA ILE A 161 -9.84 3.71 0.57
C ILE A 161 -9.94 4.91 1.52
N SER A 162 -10.23 6.10 1.01
CA SER A 162 -10.36 7.31 1.84
C SER A 162 -11.52 7.25 2.82
N GLU A 163 -12.69 6.79 2.36
CA GLU A 163 -13.89 6.66 3.20
C GLU A 163 -13.70 5.65 4.33
N GLU A 164 -13.08 4.50 4.04
CA GLU A 164 -12.82 3.47 5.06
C GLU A 164 -11.68 3.86 6.01
N ASN A 165 -10.76 4.72 5.59
CA ASN A 165 -9.69 5.24 6.45
C ASN A 165 -10.18 6.28 7.48
N ASP A 166 -11.35 6.88 7.27
CA ASP A 166 -11.97 7.80 8.23
C ASP A 166 -12.66 7.06 9.41
N ASN A 167 -12.76 5.72 9.34
CA ASN A 167 -13.28 4.88 10.42
C ASN A 167 -12.24 4.69 11.54
N GLU A 168 -12.72 4.58 12.80
CA GLU A 168 -11.89 4.53 14.01
C GLU A 168 -10.93 3.32 14.07
N LEU A 169 -11.21 2.27 13.28
CA LEU A 169 -10.35 1.10 13.08
C LEU A 169 -10.33 0.75 11.59
N VAL A 170 -9.19 0.95 10.93
CA VAL A 170 -9.00 0.57 9.52
C VAL A 170 -8.96 -0.94 9.39
N ASP A 171 -9.93 -1.50 8.67
CA ASP A 171 -9.98 -2.92 8.32
C ASP A 171 -9.64 -3.13 6.85
N ILE A 172 -8.44 -3.67 6.61
CA ILE A 172 -7.94 -3.94 5.26
C ILE A 172 -8.80 -4.97 4.54
N GLU A 173 -9.38 -5.94 5.24
CA GLU A 173 -10.25 -6.93 4.61
C GLU A 173 -11.49 -6.28 4.02
N ILE A 174 -12.14 -5.39 4.77
CA ILE A 174 -13.32 -4.63 4.32
C ILE A 174 -12.97 -3.78 3.11
N ILE A 175 -11.84 -3.04 3.16
CA ILE A 175 -11.36 -2.25 2.02
C ILE A 175 -11.19 -3.13 0.78
N LEU A 176 -10.54 -4.29 0.92
CA LEU A 176 -10.30 -5.21 -0.20
C LEU A 176 -11.59 -5.75 -0.83
N GLN A 177 -12.62 -6.01 -0.02
CA GLN A 177 -13.93 -6.41 -0.52
C GLN A 177 -14.58 -5.26 -1.29
N SER A 178 -14.56 -4.04 -0.75
CA SER A 178 -15.16 -2.87 -1.37
C SER A 178 -14.49 -2.47 -2.70
N ILE A 179 -13.18 -2.72 -2.84
CA ILE A 179 -12.43 -2.42 -4.08
C ILE A 179 -12.37 -3.60 -5.07
N LYS A 180 -12.99 -4.74 -4.77
CA LYS A 180 -12.89 -5.97 -5.60
C LYS A 180 -13.32 -5.72 -7.05
N GLU A 181 -14.52 -5.17 -7.25
CA GLU A 181 -15.08 -4.90 -8.58
C GLU A 181 -14.28 -3.86 -9.40
N PRO A 182 -13.93 -2.68 -8.87
CA PRO A 182 -13.11 -1.74 -9.63
C PRO A 182 -11.72 -2.31 -9.95
N MET A 183 -11.15 -3.15 -9.09
CA MET A 183 -9.89 -3.84 -9.39
C MET A 183 -9.99 -4.86 -10.52
N LEU A 184 -11.15 -5.53 -10.70
CA LEU A 184 -11.40 -6.41 -11.86
C LEU A 184 -11.44 -5.63 -13.19
N ILE A 185 -11.82 -4.35 -13.16
CA ILE A 185 -11.78 -3.45 -14.33
C ILE A 185 -10.33 -3.02 -14.63
N ILE A 186 -9.57 -2.68 -13.59
CA ILE A 186 -8.18 -2.19 -13.71
C ILE A 186 -7.24 -3.32 -14.17
N ASP A 187 -7.40 -4.52 -13.63
CA ASP A 187 -6.54 -5.67 -13.91
C ASP A 187 -7.34 -6.94 -14.23
N HIS A 188 -7.29 -7.35 -15.49
CA HIS A 188 -7.90 -8.59 -15.97
C HIS A 188 -7.39 -9.85 -15.24
N ASN A 189 -6.18 -9.81 -14.67
CA ASN A 189 -5.62 -10.94 -13.92
C ASN A 189 -6.00 -10.94 -12.43
N TYR A 190 -6.74 -9.93 -11.98
CA TYR A 190 -7.07 -9.77 -10.56
C TYR A 190 -7.84 -10.97 -10.01
N SER A 191 -8.77 -11.54 -10.77
CA SER A 191 -9.50 -12.76 -10.40
C SER A 191 -8.56 -13.96 -10.15
N GLY A 192 -7.54 -14.16 -10.98
CA GLY A 192 -6.55 -15.22 -10.78
C GLY A 192 -5.69 -14.98 -9.53
N THR A 193 -5.40 -13.72 -9.22
CA THR A 193 -4.72 -13.36 -7.97
C THR A 193 -5.59 -13.66 -6.74
N LEU A 194 -6.88 -13.31 -6.77
CA LEU A 194 -7.84 -13.63 -5.70
C LEU A 194 -7.95 -15.14 -5.46
N GLU A 195 -8.02 -15.93 -6.55
CA GLU A 195 -8.07 -17.39 -6.47
C GLU A 195 -6.82 -17.97 -5.79
N ARG A 196 -5.64 -17.50 -6.19
CA ARG A 196 -4.36 -17.97 -5.65
C ARG A 196 -4.23 -17.74 -4.13
N ILE A 197 -4.85 -16.69 -3.62
CA ILE A 197 -4.82 -16.34 -2.19
C ILE A 197 -6.07 -16.81 -1.43
N GLY A 198 -6.97 -17.55 -2.07
CA GLY A 198 -8.17 -18.11 -1.43
C GLY A 198 -9.29 -17.11 -1.15
N LYS A 199 -9.37 -15.99 -1.89
CA LYS A 199 -10.37 -14.91 -1.72
C LYS A 199 -11.37 -14.80 -2.89
N LYS A 200 -11.72 -15.92 -3.52
CA LYS A 200 -12.55 -15.91 -4.74
C LYS A 200 -14.05 -15.71 -4.49
N ASP A 201 -14.52 -15.86 -3.26
CA ASP A 201 -15.95 -15.83 -2.93
C ASP A 201 -16.57 -14.44 -3.13
#